data_AF-A0A9D8HQ81-F1
#
_entry.id   AF-A0A9D8HQ81-F1
#
_cell.length_a   1.000
_cell.length_b   1.000
_cell.length_c   1.000
_cell.angle_alpha   90.00
_cell.angle_beta   90.00
_cell.angle_gamma   90.00
#
_symmetry.space_group_name_H-M   'P 1'
#
loop_
_entity.id
_entity.type
_entity.pdbx_description
1 polymer ?
#
loop_
_entity_poly.entity_id
_entity_poly.type
_entity_poly.pdbx_seq_one_letter_code
_entity_poly.pdbx_strand_id
1 'polypeptide(L)'
;MKNKKRNLWIIISVLVVFFAASAILGYYFYFFFYLKPSFEKGQFNKIIQSTGGEIKPGNEITYTIDYKNTGNLTVFEFLIKTEIPDNTEFVSTDIAADFNKSDNTLLFRIGDLEKNEGGRVSFSVNVKTPLDNGTVIKSNEVVYEYTVRGEKNFYRIEKILENTVVSSPDFSEFIISAVDLNGKRLSTGDDVAFKITLKNTGDMNAENVKVINKIPEKLILYTDSINPEAEVDSSQQQITWNIAEFPVNKIKTFTFKAKAGSDFENLEKFKNTAQVQYEGQVKNEISVEREVYGFPDFSQSTNTVADVNGESVWAGDVLKYTFVIKNSGLRPGENFSLYCPIPKGTSFLSGSENPHEGAEYDSENNVLVWKIEDLEVGEEKTFTFESKISSSLIKGAKIASAFYIEGDGQFFELELASISVRSYVFTTVVCMGDSQILVSNWPAVLDYLLESTYPRAEFTVIGSGVAQQMAYQGVRRFDSTVAGYGPQVVVFGYGTNDIGNPGGTAELWNGINDLINKAKGIGATPIVHSIGWIDTVKHESKKGIFSYNNALRDVCAANGVPYVDIYGPMSDDPGKYVGPDGMHWTADGGSLVAYLVFNTIVNYLDQEGSRK
;
A
#
# COMPACT_ATOMS: atom_id res chain seq x y z
N MET A 1 124.10 63.54 52.09
CA MET A 1 122.76 63.33 52.71
C MET A 1 121.59 64.09 52.05
N LYS A 2 121.79 65.23 51.37
CA LYS A 2 120.71 66.01 50.73
C LYS A 2 119.94 65.30 49.59
N ASN A 3 120.62 64.51 48.74
CA ASN A 3 119.96 63.81 47.62
C ASN A 3 119.03 62.65 48.02
N LYS A 4 119.35 61.91 49.09
CA LYS A 4 118.48 60.82 49.58
C LYS A 4 117.14 61.34 50.13
N LYS A 5 117.16 62.47 50.85
CA LYS A 5 115.92 63.11 51.35
C LYS A 5 115.05 63.64 50.21
N ARG A 6 115.64 64.24 49.16
CA ARG A 6 114.88 64.75 48.00
C ARG A 6 114.23 63.62 47.21
N ASN A 7 114.94 62.51 46.97
CA ASN A 7 114.36 61.35 46.30
C ASN A 7 113.28 60.66 47.15
N LEU A 8 113.43 60.61 48.47
CA LEU A 8 112.40 60.08 49.37
C LEU A 8 111.12 60.92 49.34
N TRP A 9 111.22 62.25 49.35
CA TRP A 9 110.04 63.14 49.23
C TRP A 9 109.35 63.02 47.87
N ILE A 10 110.10 62.85 46.77
CA ILE A 10 109.52 62.59 45.45
C ILE A 10 108.79 61.23 45.42
N ILE A 11 109.41 60.17 45.96
CA ILE A 11 108.79 58.83 46.03
C ILE A 11 107.52 58.84 46.90
N ILE A 12 107.56 59.50 48.07
CA ILE A 12 106.39 59.63 48.94
C ILE A 12 105.27 60.41 48.25
N SER A 13 105.57 61.53 47.59
CA SER A 13 104.57 62.31 46.86
C SER A 13 103.95 61.54 45.69
N VAL A 14 104.75 60.78 44.93
CA VAL A 14 104.25 59.91 43.85
C VAL A 14 103.37 58.79 44.41
N LEU A 15 103.75 58.17 45.54
CA LEU A 15 102.92 57.18 46.22
C LEU A 15 101.60 57.77 46.71
N VAL A 16 101.61 58.96 47.31
CA VAL A 16 100.38 59.64 47.76
C VAL A 16 99.45 59.95 46.58
N VAL A 17 99.99 60.45 45.47
CA VAL A 17 99.19 60.70 44.25
C VAL A 17 98.66 59.38 43.66
N PHE A 18 99.45 58.31 43.66
CA PHE A 18 99.01 56.99 43.18
C PHE A 18 97.90 56.39 44.07
N PHE A 19 98.01 56.49 45.40
CA PHE A 19 96.98 56.05 46.33
C PHE A 19 95.72 56.92 46.23
N ALA A 20 95.85 58.24 46.06
CA ALA A 20 94.72 59.13 45.84
C ALA A 20 94.02 58.83 44.51
N ALA A 21 94.77 58.63 43.42
CA ALA A 21 94.23 58.23 42.12
C ALA A 21 93.54 56.85 42.21
N SER A 22 94.13 55.89 42.92
CA SER A 22 93.55 54.55 43.14
C SER A 22 92.28 54.61 44.01
N ALA A 23 92.24 55.47 45.02
CA ALA A 23 91.06 55.69 45.84
C ALA A 23 89.94 56.40 45.06
N ILE A 24 90.28 57.37 44.21
CA ILE A 24 89.34 58.04 43.30
C ILE A 24 88.82 57.05 42.25
N LEU A 25 89.68 56.21 41.66
CA LEU A 25 89.26 55.13 40.77
C LEU A 25 88.40 54.09 41.49
N GLY A 26 88.74 53.73 42.72
CA GLY A 26 87.96 52.82 43.55
C GLY A 26 86.59 53.41 43.92
N TYR A 27 86.54 54.69 44.27
CA TYR A 27 85.30 55.43 44.51
C TYR A 27 84.48 55.57 43.22
N TYR A 28 85.12 55.84 42.10
CA TYR A 28 84.49 55.88 40.78
C TYR A 28 83.91 54.50 40.41
N PHE A 29 84.67 53.42 40.55
CA PHE A 29 84.17 52.06 40.32
C PHE A 29 83.03 51.69 41.28
N TYR A 30 83.14 52.02 42.55
CA TYR A 30 82.09 51.76 43.53
C TYR A 30 80.80 52.55 43.21
N PHE A 31 80.92 53.83 42.86
CA PHE A 31 79.78 54.72 42.65
C PHE A 31 79.14 54.59 41.26
N PHE A 32 79.94 54.26 40.23
CA PHE A 32 79.50 54.15 38.84
C PHE A 32 79.36 52.72 38.34
N PHE A 33 79.89 51.69 39.02
CA PHE A 33 79.70 50.30 38.59
C PHE A 33 79.04 49.43 39.67
N TYR A 34 79.33 49.64 40.96
CA TYR A 34 78.75 48.82 42.02
C TYR A 34 77.38 49.32 42.50
N LEU A 35 77.19 50.64 42.63
CA LEU A 35 75.93 51.27 42.99
C LEU A 35 75.07 51.57 41.74
N LYS A 36 74.49 50.52 41.16
CA LYS A 36 73.50 50.63 40.08
C LYS A 36 72.29 49.71 40.35
N PRO A 37 71.07 50.08 39.95
CA PRO A 37 69.97 49.12 39.82
C PRO A 37 70.29 48.10 38.71
N SER A 38 69.64 46.95 38.71
CA SER A 38 69.81 45.97 37.62
C SER A 38 68.58 45.09 37.44
N PHE A 39 68.09 45.07 36.20
CA PHE A 39 66.99 44.21 35.73
C PHE A 39 67.46 43.16 34.71
N GLU A 40 68.75 43.10 34.40
CA GLU A 40 69.34 42.25 33.35
C GLU A 40 69.26 40.75 33.64
N LYS A 41 69.03 40.36 34.89
CA LYS A 41 68.90 38.95 35.29
C LYS A 41 67.55 38.39 34.83
N GLY A 42 67.49 37.86 33.62
CA GLY A 42 66.29 37.31 32.99
C GLY A 42 65.56 36.19 33.77
N GLN A 43 66.19 35.55 34.76
CA GLN A 43 65.49 34.60 35.64
C GLN A 43 64.47 35.29 36.56
N PHE A 44 64.68 36.57 36.89
CA PHE A 44 63.84 37.36 37.77
C PHE A 44 63.04 38.45 37.04
N ASN A 45 63.44 38.81 35.82
CA ASN A 45 62.80 39.82 35.00
C ASN A 45 62.40 39.19 33.67
N LYS A 46 61.15 38.71 33.60
CA LYS A 46 60.66 37.92 32.46
C LYS A 46 59.16 38.03 32.32
N ILE A 47 58.71 37.80 31.09
CA ILE A 47 57.32 37.52 30.76
C ILE A 47 57.14 36.01 30.54
N ILE A 48 56.04 35.47 31.07
CA ILE A 48 55.56 34.11 30.86
C ILE A 48 54.06 34.13 30.55
N GLN A 49 53.54 33.10 29.90
CA GLN A 49 52.12 32.95 29.59
C GLN A 49 51.57 31.64 30.15
N SER A 50 50.28 31.60 30.48
CA SER A 50 49.57 30.43 30.99
C SER A 50 49.55 29.27 29.99
N THR A 51 49.39 29.58 28.71
CA THR A 51 49.27 28.61 27.60
C THR A 51 50.18 29.04 26.45
N GLY A 52 51.15 28.20 26.07
CA GLY A 52 52.00 28.44 24.90
C GLY A 52 51.80 27.38 23.82
N GLY A 53 51.94 27.78 22.55
CA GLY A 53 51.66 26.92 21.41
C GLY A 53 50.23 27.09 20.88
N GLU A 54 49.51 25.98 20.68
CA GLU A 54 48.16 25.99 20.10
C GLU A 54 47.12 26.61 21.06
N ILE A 55 46.23 27.46 20.54
CA ILE A 55 45.15 28.11 21.30
C ILE A 55 43.89 28.18 20.44
N LYS A 56 42.69 28.06 21.03
CA LYS A 56 41.43 28.23 20.29
C LYS A 56 40.88 29.65 20.41
N PRO A 57 40.13 30.13 19.41
CA PRO A 57 39.34 31.36 19.54
C PRO A 57 38.43 31.32 20.79
N GLY A 58 38.32 32.44 21.50
CA GLY A 58 37.57 32.55 22.74
C GLY A 58 38.25 31.98 23.99
N ASN A 59 39.45 31.38 23.90
CA ASN A 59 40.22 30.98 25.07
C ASN A 59 40.90 32.20 25.73
N GLU A 60 41.14 32.11 27.04
CA GLU A 60 41.86 33.13 27.79
C GLU A 60 43.36 32.82 27.84
N ILE A 61 44.20 33.84 27.62
CA ILE A 61 45.65 33.81 27.82
C ILE A 61 45.98 34.75 28.99
N THR A 62 46.68 34.25 30.00
CA THR A 62 47.19 35.05 31.11
C THR A 62 48.68 35.29 30.94
N TYR A 63 49.09 36.54 30.85
CA TYR A 63 50.50 36.95 30.86
C TYR A 63 50.91 37.33 32.28
N THR A 64 52.02 36.78 32.75
CA THR A 64 52.65 37.16 34.01
C THR A 64 53.99 37.83 33.73
N ILE A 65 54.22 38.95 34.40
CA ILE A 65 55.47 39.71 34.37
C ILE A 65 56.10 39.63 35.76
N ASP A 66 57.23 38.93 35.86
CA ASP A 66 58.05 38.91 37.07
C ASP A 66 59.05 40.06 37.00
N TYR A 67 59.21 40.81 38.09
CA TYR A 67 60.18 41.89 38.21
C TYR A 67 60.97 41.80 39.51
N LYS A 68 62.26 42.14 39.46
CA LYS A 68 63.13 42.24 40.63
C LYS A 68 64.30 43.16 40.38
N ASN A 69 64.51 44.10 41.30
CA ASN A 69 65.71 44.92 41.32
C ASN A 69 66.87 44.13 41.94
N THR A 70 67.73 43.56 41.08
CA THR A 70 68.88 42.76 41.50
C THR A 70 70.16 43.58 41.69
N GLY A 71 70.06 44.90 41.50
CA GLY A 71 71.14 45.84 41.70
C GLY A 71 71.31 46.25 43.16
N ASN A 72 72.12 47.27 43.40
CA ASN A 72 72.47 47.74 44.74
C ASN A 72 71.85 49.08 45.13
N LEU A 73 70.96 49.65 44.31
CA LEU A 73 70.28 50.91 44.55
C LEU A 73 68.78 50.76 44.41
N THR A 74 68.03 51.40 45.30
CA THR A 74 66.58 51.61 45.16
C THR A 74 66.28 52.37 43.86
N VAL A 75 65.23 51.95 43.16
CA VAL A 75 64.64 52.70 42.05
C VAL A 75 63.32 53.32 42.53
N PHE A 76 63.04 54.53 42.07
CA PHE A 76 61.83 55.27 42.42
C PHE A 76 60.86 55.27 41.25
N GLU A 77 59.56 55.41 41.55
CA GLU A 77 58.50 55.51 40.52
C GLU A 77 58.56 54.36 39.50
N PHE A 78 58.76 53.11 39.95
CA PHE A 78 58.83 51.94 39.08
C PHE A 78 57.47 51.66 38.44
N LEU A 79 57.47 51.66 37.11
CA LEU A 79 56.32 51.43 36.24
C LEU A 79 56.60 50.23 35.33
N ILE A 80 55.57 49.44 35.06
CA ILE A 80 55.59 48.40 34.03
C ILE A 80 54.60 48.79 32.95
N LYS A 81 55.09 48.92 31.71
CA LYS A 81 54.29 49.24 30.51
C LYS A 81 54.31 48.08 29.55
N THR A 82 53.15 47.75 28.99
CA THR A 82 53.02 46.79 27.88
C THR A 82 51.77 47.12 27.05
N GLU A 83 51.56 46.40 25.95
CA GLU A 83 50.38 46.53 25.10
C GLU A 83 49.62 45.21 25.05
N ILE A 84 48.29 45.28 24.95
CA ILE A 84 47.45 44.09 24.79
C ILE A 84 47.71 43.49 23.40
N PRO A 85 47.99 42.17 23.30
CA PRO A 85 48.26 41.51 22.02
C PRO A 85 47.18 41.72 20.96
N ASP A 86 47.58 41.86 19.70
CA ASP A 86 46.65 41.84 18.56
C ASP A 86 45.85 40.53 18.55
N ASN A 87 44.64 40.59 18.00
CA ASN A 87 43.68 39.48 17.98
C ASN A 87 43.23 38.99 19.37
N THR A 88 43.43 39.80 20.41
CA THR A 88 42.90 39.55 21.76
C THR A 88 42.07 40.72 22.28
N GLU A 89 41.29 40.48 23.33
CA GLU A 89 40.53 41.48 24.07
C GLU A 89 40.93 41.43 25.55
N PHE A 90 41.24 42.58 26.13
CA PHE A 90 41.60 42.68 27.54
C PHE A 90 40.45 42.24 28.45
N VAL A 91 40.76 41.41 29.45
CA VAL A 91 39.80 40.89 30.43
C VAL A 91 40.01 41.54 31.79
N SER A 92 41.18 41.34 32.39
CA SER A 92 41.45 41.77 33.77
C SER A 92 42.93 41.82 34.09
N THR A 93 43.27 42.45 35.21
CA THR A 93 44.58 42.40 35.87
C THR A 93 44.47 41.85 37.28
N ASP A 94 45.56 41.34 37.84
CA ASP A 94 45.62 40.89 39.24
C ASP A 94 45.71 42.04 40.26
N ILE A 95 46.35 43.14 39.86
CA ILE A 95 46.44 44.38 40.62
C ILE A 95 45.89 45.56 39.81
N ALA A 96 45.67 46.70 40.46
CA ALA A 96 45.21 47.91 39.76
C ALA A 96 46.22 48.35 38.68
N ALA A 97 45.72 48.56 37.46
CA ALA A 97 46.48 49.02 36.30
C ALA A 97 45.64 50.02 35.49
N ASP A 98 46.32 50.96 34.85
CA ASP A 98 45.67 51.88 33.91
C ASP A 98 45.68 51.24 32.52
N PHE A 99 44.50 50.85 32.03
CA PHE A 99 44.32 50.40 30.65
C PHE A 99 43.83 51.54 29.78
N ASN A 100 44.62 51.94 28.78
CA ASN A 100 44.22 52.91 27.79
C ASN A 100 43.70 52.20 26.53
N LYS A 101 42.39 52.30 26.31
CA LYS A 101 41.73 51.65 25.18
C LYS A 101 42.09 52.26 23.82
N SER A 102 42.55 53.52 23.75
CA SER A 102 42.82 54.17 22.46
C SER A 102 44.11 53.68 21.79
N ASP A 103 45.10 53.32 22.60
CA ASP A 103 46.42 52.82 22.14
C ASP A 103 46.69 51.38 22.61
N ASN A 104 45.71 50.74 23.26
CA ASN A 104 45.79 49.37 23.77
C ASN A 104 46.92 49.14 24.80
N THR A 105 47.38 50.20 25.47
CA THR A 105 48.47 50.14 26.46
C THR A 105 47.96 49.83 27.87
N LEU A 106 48.74 49.06 28.61
CA LEU A 106 48.51 48.70 30.01
C LEU A 106 49.69 49.16 30.87
N LEU A 107 49.39 49.94 31.91
CA LEU A 107 50.38 50.53 32.82
C LEU A 107 50.13 50.09 34.27
N PHE A 108 51.11 49.38 34.85
CA PHE A 108 51.14 49.08 36.27
C PHE A 108 52.01 50.09 37.01
N ARG A 109 51.48 50.65 38.11
CA ARG A 109 52.24 51.53 39.03
C ARG A 109 52.65 50.73 40.26
N ILE A 110 53.92 50.36 40.34
CA ILE A 110 54.44 49.56 41.46
C ILE A 110 54.92 50.47 42.60
N GLY A 111 55.51 51.62 42.27
CA GLY A 111 56.07 52.55 43.25
C GLY A 111 57.58 52.37 43.42
N ASP A 112 58.11 52.65 44.60
CA ASP A 112 59.54 52.51 44.86
C ASP A 112 59.90 51.03 45.02
N LEU A 113 61.05 50.62 44.48
CA LEU A 113 61.51 49.24 44.51
C LEU A 113 62.93 49.17 45.08
N GLU A 114 63.04 48.68 46.31
CA GLU A 114 64.29 48.60 47.05
C GLU A 114 65.27 47.59 46.44
N LYS A 115 66.52 47.64 46.92
CA LYS A 115 67.53 46.63 46.59
C LYS A 115 67.00 45.23 46.94
N ASN A 116 67.11 44.30 45.98
CA ASN A 116 66.67 42.90 46.07
C ASN A 116 65.16 42.70 46.24
N GLU A 117 64.36 43.75 46.15
CA GLU A 117 62.90 43.66 46.15
C GLU A 117 62.39 43.28 44.76
N GLY A 118 61.27 42.57 44.71
CA GLY A 118 60.61 42.14 43.48
C GLY A 118 59.21 41.62 43.74
N GLY A 119 58.49 41.39 42.66
CA GLY A 119 57.11 40.91 42.68
C GLY A 119 56.71 40.35 41.33
N ARG A 120 55.39 40.18 41.17
CA ARG A 120 54.77 39.81 39.89
C ARG A 120 53.51 40.62 39.68
N VAL A 121 53.20 40.87 38.42
CA VAL A 121 51.89 41.34 37.97
C VAL A 121 51.40 40.44 36.85
N SER A 122 50.10 40.45 36.60
CA SER A 122 49.50 39.68 35.52
C SER A 122 48.30 40.35 34.90
N PHE A 123 48.06 40.02 33.63
CA PHE A 123 46.87 40.42 32.90
C PHE A 123 46.36 39.27 32.04
N SER A 124 45.04 39.17 31.93
CA SER A 124 44.34 38.18 31.11
C SER A 124 43.73 38.84 29.88
N VAL A 125 43.77 38.11 28.76
CA VAL A 125 43.15 38.51 27.50
C VAL A 125 42.38 37.33 26.91
N ASN A 126 41.23 37.58 26.28
CA ASN A 126 40.51 36.57 25.52
C ASN A 126 40.92 36.65 24.06
N VAL A 127 41.21 35.50 23.44
CA VAL A 127 41.42 35.42 22.00
C VAL A 127 40.11 35.77 21.29
N LYS A 128 40.15 36.69 20.32
CA LYS A 128 38.96 37.10 19.56
C LYS A 128 38.33 35.89 18.86
N THR A 129 37.02 35.96 18.62
CA THR A 129 36.27 34.95 17.88
C THR A 129 35.30 35.64 16.90
N PRO A 130 35.20 35.18 15.64
CA PRO A 130 35.98 34.11 15.01
C PRO A 130 37.41 34.56 14.65
N LEU A 131 38.33 33.60 14.46
CA LEU A 131 39.69 33.85 13.93
C LEU A 131 40.13 32.73 12.99
N ASP A 132 40.94 33.08 12.00
CA ASP A 132 41.46 32.15 11.00
C ASP A 132 42.52 31.21 11.58
N ASN A 133 42.50 29.96 11.12
CA ASN A 133 43.40 28.92 11.53
C ASN A 133 44.85 29.29 11.14
N GLY A 134 45.77 29.16 12.08
CA GLY A 134 47.17 29.54 11.90
C GLY A 134 47.48 31.01 12.21
N THR A 135 46.48 31.84 12.60
CA THR A 135 46.74 33.21 13.09
C THR A 135 47.71 33.17 14.27
N VAL A 136 48.80 33.93 14.21
CA VAL A 136 49.80 33.99 15.30
C VAL A 136 49.52 35.18 16.21
N ILE A 137 49.35 34.91 17.50
CA ILE A 137 49.18 35.92 18.55
C ILE A 137 50.52 36.10 19.25
N LYS A 138 51.05 37.32 19.24
CA LYS A 138 52.35 37.64 19.84
C LYS A 138 52.17 38.55 21.05
N SER A 139 52.84 38.25 22.15
CA SER A 139 52.94 39.20 23.26
C SER A 139 53.69 40.46 22.80
N ASN A 140 53.34 41.62 23.35
CA ASN A 140 54.10 42.84 23.11
C ASN A 140 55.32 42.95 24.03
N GLU A 141 56.17 43.93 23.74
CA GLU A 141 57.30 44.28 24.60
C GLU A 141 56.81 44.68 26.00
N VAL A 142 57.59 44.32 27.02
CA VAL A 142 57.42 44.82 28.39
C VAL A 142 58.54 45.81 28.69
N VAL A 143 58.16 47.03 29.04
CA VAL A 143 59.08 48.12 29.36
C VAL A 143 58.96 48.47 30.84
N TYR A 144 60.07 48.36 31.55
CA TYR A 144 60.23 48.91 32.90
C TYR A 144 60.71 50.35 32.77
N GLU A 145 59.96 51.30 33.33
CA GLU A 145 60.35 52.70 33.46
C GLU A 145 60.56 53.01 34.93
N TYR A 146 61.69 53.65 35.28
CA TYR A 146 62.02 53.97 36.66
C TYR A 146 62.99 55.14 36.78
N THR A 147 63.02 55.78 37.93
CA THR A 147 63.88 56.93 38.22
C THR A 147 65.01 56.54 39.17
N VAL A 148 66.25 56.89 38.82
CA VAL A 148 67.42 56.78 39.72
C VAL A 148 68.22 58.05 39.65
N ARG A 149 68.55 58.62 40.82
CA ARG A 149 69.32 59.88 40.96
C ARG A 149 68.70 61.06 40.17
N GLY A 150 67.38 61.09 40.04
CA GLY A 150 66.64 62.13 39.32
C GLY A 150 66.58 61.92 37.80
N GLU A 151 67.14 60.83 37.26
CA GLU A 151 67.11 60.52 35.83
C GLU A 151 66.20 59.33 35.54
N LYS A 152 65.40 59.44 34.47
CA LYS A 152 64.55 58.35 33.97
C LYS A 152 65.38 57.33 33.20
N ASN A 153 65.12 56.06 33.49
CA ASN A 153 65.78 54.91 32.90
C ASN A 153 64.74 53.90 32.43
N PHE A 154 65.14 53.09 31.45
CA PHE A 154 64.28 52.08 30.84
C PHE A 154 65.00 50.74 30.74
N TYR A 155 64.28 49.66 31.02
CA TYR A 155 64.72 48.30 30.74
C TYR A 155 63.65 47.57 29.94
N ARG A 156 64.08 46.84 28.90
CA ARG A 156 63.20 46.13 27.97
C ARG A 156 63.35 44.64 28.14
N ILE A 157 62.23 43.94 28.22
CA ILE A 157 62.19 42.49 28.11
C ILE A 157 61.91 42.15 26.65
N GLU A 158 62.96 41.76 25.92
CA GLU A 158 62.90 41.45 24.48
C GLU A 158 62.23 40.10 24.16
N LYS A 159 61.88 39.30 25.18
CA LYS A 159 61.27 37.99 24.97
C LYS A 159 59.82 38.15 24.51
N ILE A 160 59.55 37.73 23.28
CA ILE A 160 58.20 37.62 22.72
C ILE A 160 57.69 36.20 22.94
N LEU A 161 56.45 36.10 23.42
CA LEU A 161 55.72 34.85 23.55
C LEU A 161 54.72 34.74 22.41
N GLU A 162 54.51 33.53 21.91
CA GLU A 162 53.64 33.30 20.76
C GLU A 162 52.64 32.17 21.05
N ASN A 163 51.45 32.33 20.45
CA ASN A 163 50.45 31.29 20.31
C ASN A 163 50.00 31.21 18.85
N THR A 164 49.71 30.00 18.39
CA THR A 164 49.14 29.77 17.06
C THR A 164 47.68 29.35 17.23
N VAL A 165 46.78 30.09 16.60
CA VAL A 165 45.34 29.78 16.63
C VAL A 165 45.10 28.47 15.90
N VAL A 166 44.39 27.55 16.56
CA VAL A 166 43.84 26.33 15.96
C VAL A 166 42.33 26.47 15.93
N SER A 167 41.78 26.65 14.73
CA SER A 167 40.35 26.86 14.51
C SER A 167 39.88 26.09 13.27
N SER A 168 38.59 25.82 13.19
CA SER A 168 37.97 25.15 12.04
C SER A 168 36.50 25.51 11.97
N PRO A 169 35.90 25.64 10.77
CA PRO A 169 34.46 25.58 10.65
C PRO A 169 33.96 24.20 11.12
N ASP A 170 32.73 24.19 11.61
CA ASP A 170 32.00 22.98 11.96
C ASP A 170 30.65 23.00 11.24
N PHE A 171 30.37 21.94 10.51
CA PHE A 171 29.17 21.76 9.70
C PHE A 171 28.32 20.58 10.21
N SER A 172 28.45 20.26 11.50
CA SER A 172 27.67 19.20 12.17
C SER A 172 26.17 19.48 12.16
N GLU A 173 25.75 20.74 12.28
CA GLU A 173 24.36 21.19 12.10
C GLU A 173 24.00 21.28 10.59
N PHE A 174 23.84 20.10 9.97
CA PHE A 174 23.44 19.93 8.57
C PHE A 174 22.23 19.00 8.48
N ILE A 175 21.13 19.47 7.91
CA ILE A 175 19.84 18.78 7.92
C ILE A 175 19.23 18.80 6.52
N ILE A 176 18.62 17.69 6.11
CA ILE A 176 17.76 17.62 4.93
C ILE A 176 16.38 17.08 5.30
N SER A 177 15.37 17.59 4.61
CA SER A 177 13.98 17.11 4.70
C SER A 177 13.35 17.04 3.31
N ALA A 178 12.38 16.13 3.15
CA ALA A 178 11.60 15.96 1.93
C ALA A 178 10.10 15.92 2.29
N VAL A 179 9.28 16.67 1.57
CA VAL A 179 7.83 16.76 1.81
C VAL A 179 7.08 16.59 0.49
N ASP A 180 6.11 15.69 0.46
CA ASP A 180 5.13 15.58 -0.62
C ASP A 180 4.20 16.80 -0.59
N LEU A 181 4.03 17.46 -1.74
CA LEU A 181 3.21 18.66 -1.88
C LEU A 181 1.76 18.37 -2.28
N ASN A 182 1.48 17.19 -2.83
CA ASN A 182 0.20 16.88 -3.50
C ASN A 182 -0.63 15.84 -2.74
N GLY A 183 -0.10 15.24 -1.68
CA GLY A 183 -0.81 14.21 -0.93
C GLY A 183 -0.33 14.02 0.51
N LYS A 184 -0.83 12.93 1.11
CA LYS A 184 -0.34 12.41 2.41
C LYS A 184 0.77 11.38 2.22
N ARG A 185 0.89 10.81 1.02
CA ARG A 185 1.82 9.76 0.63
C ARG A 185 2.31 10.10 -0.77
N LEU A 186 3.62 10.11 -0.93
CA LEU A 186 4.26 10.41 -2.20
C LEU A 186 3.98 9.30 -3.21
N SER A 187 3.32 9.62 -4.31
CA SER A 187 2.97 8.66 -5.36
C SER A 187 3.71 8.97 -6.67
N THR A 188 3.69 8.06 -7.63
CA THR A 188 4.18 8.35 -8.99
C THR A 188 3.42 9.54 -9.56
N GLY A 189 4.14 10.49 -10.15
CA GLY A 189 3.57 11.75 -10.65
C GLY A 189 3.44 12.88 -9.63
N ASP A 190 3.67 12.65 -8.34
CA ASP A 190 3.60 13.71 -7.32
C ASP A 190 4.86 14.59 -7.27
N ASP A 191 4.70 15.80 -6.74
CA ASP A 191 5.78 16.76 -6.52
C ASP A 191 6.34 16.62 -5.10
N VAL A 192 7.65 16.42 -5.00
CA VAL A 192 8.39 16.42 -3.73
C VAL A 192 9.23 17.69 -3.59
N ALA A 193 9.10 18.36 -2.44
CA ALA A 193 9.92 19.50 -2.05
C ALA A 193 11.03 19.07 -1.09
N PHE A 194 12.27 19.45 -1.40
CA PHE A 194 13.43 19.25 -0.55
C PHE A 194 13.84 20.57 0.10
N LYS A 195 14.23 20.49 1.38
CA LYS A 195 14.80 21.61 2.14
C LYS A 195 16.03 21.14 2.88
N ILE A 196 17.15 21.78 2.55
CA ILE A 196 18.47 21.57 3.16
C ILE A 196 18.78 22.79 4.02
N THR A 197 19.26 22.59 5.24
CA THR A 197 19.69 23.66 6.15
C THR A 197 21.07 23.35 6.67
N LEU A 198 21.96 24.33 6.58
CA LEU A 198 23.36 24.22 7.01
C LEU A 198 23.70 25.39 7.92
N LYS A 199 24.41 25.12 9.01
CA LYS A 199 24.96 26.13 9.93
C LYS A 199 26.46 25.92 10.12
N ASN A 200 27.21 27.01 10.21
CA ASN A 200 28.60 26.97 10.68
C ASN A 200 28.62 27.14 12.21
N THR A 201 28.89 26.07 12.94
CA THR A 201 28.99 26.04 14.41
C THR A 201 30.43 26.11 14.93
N GLY A 202 31.39 26.28 14.03
CA GLY A 202 32.81 26.31 14.36
C GLY A 202 33.26 27.63 14.99
N ASP A 203 34.57 27.80 15.07
CA ASP A 203 35.22 28.98 15.64
C ASP A 203 35.98 29.81 14.57
N MET A 204 35.79 29.46 13.29
CA MET A 204 36.36 30.13 12.12
C MET A 204 35.28 30.38 11.05
N ASN A 205 35.35 31.53 10.38
CA ASN A 205 34.56 31.77 9.16
C ASN A 205 35.06 30.84 8.05
N ALA A 206 34.15 30.26 7.27
CA ALA A 206 34.55 29.40 6.16
C ALA A 206 34.45 30.15 4.83
N GLU A 207 35.51 30.11 4.02
CA GLU A 207 35.48 30.62 2.65
C GLU A 207 35.26 29.48 1.64
N ASN A 208 34.67 29.81 0.49
CA ASN A 208 34.52 28.90 -0.65
C ASN A 208 33.87 27.54 -0.30
N VAL A 209 32.85 27.57 0.57
CA VAL A 209 32.08 26.37 0.94
C VAL A 209 31.18 25.97 -0.22
N LYS A 210 31.11 24.67 -0.52
CA LYS A 210 30.20 24.11 -1.53
C LYS A 210 29.17 23.22 -0.86
N VAL A 211 27.89 23.41 -1.17
CA VAL A 211 26.83 22.45 -0.85
C VAL A 211 26.43 21.76 -2.14
N ILE A 212 26.59 20.45 -2.18
CA ILE A 212 26.32 19.62 -3.35
C ILE A 212 25.15 18.71 -3.02
N ASN A 213 24.13 18.66 -3.86
CA ASN A 213 23.03 17.71 -3.73
C ASN A 213 22.92 16.85 -4.97
N LYS A 214 22.90 15.53 -4.79
CA LYS A 214 22.66 14.56 -5.86
C LYS A 214 21.18 14.22 -5.90
N ILE A 215 20.55 14.50 -7.04
CA ILE A 215 19.16 14.15 -7.28
C ILE A 215 19.09 12.63 -7.53
N PRO A 216 18.20 11.92 -6.81
CA PRO A 216 17.97 10.50 -7.05
C PRO A 216 17.54 10.22 -8.48
N GLU A 217 17.86 9.02 -8.95
CA GLU A 217 17.31 8.49 -10.19
C GLU A 217 15.77 8.46 -10.12
N LYS A 218 15.11 8.49 -11.28
CA LYS A 218 13.64 8.55 -11.43
C LYS A 218 12.95 9.81 -10.88
N LEU A 219 13.68 10.71 -10.20
CA LEU A 219 13.18 12.06 -9.91
C LEU A 219 13.48 13.03 -11.04
N ILE A 220 12.48 13.83 -11.43
CA ILE A 220 12.59 14.84 -12.49
C ILE A 220 12.71 16.22 -11.82
N LEU A 221 13.89 16.82 -11.85
CA LEU A 221 14.19 18.09 -11.20
C LEU A 221 13.45 19.27 -11.87
N TYR A 222 12.80 20.11 -11.05
CA TYR A 222 12.30 21.43 -11.47
C TYR A 222 13.39 22.48 -11.27
N THR A 223 14.15 22.80 -12.33
CA THR A 223 15.33 23.69 -12.24
C THR A 223 14.97 25.11 -11.81
N ASP A 224 13.78 25.58 -12.14
CA ASP A 224 13.19 26.87 -11.75
C ASP A 224 12.75 26.94 -10.28
N SER A 225 12.69 25.79 -9.59
CA SER A 225 12.34 25.72 -8.17
C SER A 225 13.55 25.86 -7.21
N ILE A 226 14.76 25.90 -7.76
CA ILE A 226 16.01 25.93 -7.01
C ILE A 226 16.18 27.31 -6.38
N ASN A 227 16.37 27.35 -5.06
CA ASN A 227 16.56 28.59 -4.31
C ASN A 227 17.50 28.39 -3.10
N PRO A 228 18.54 29.23 -2.90
CA PRO A 228 19.03 30.26 -3.83
C PRO A 228 19.52 29.68 -5.16
N GLU A 229 19.78 30.52 -6.15
CA GLU A 229 20.34 30.09 -7.45
C GLU A 229 21.60 29.22 -7.26
N ALA A 230 21.74 28.20 -8.08
CA ALA A 230 22.84 27.23 -8.03
C ALA A 230 23.23 26.76 -9.43
N GLU A 231 24.42 26.15 -9.51
CA GLU A 231 24.89 25.47 -10.71
C GLU A 231 24.23 24.08 -10.78
N VAL A 232 23.67 23.73 -11.94
CA VAL A 232 23.02 22.43 -12.17
C VAL A 232 23.80 21.67 -13.24
N ASP A 233 24.34 20.51 -12.87
CA ASP A 233 24.89 19.55 -13.82
C ASP A 233 23.83 18.49 -14.12
N SER A 234 23.19 18.61 -15.29
CA SER A 234 22.15 17.67 -15.70
C SER A 234 22.69 16.28 -16.05
N SER A 235 23.97 16.18 -16.42
CA SER A 235 24.60 14.88 -16.75
C SER A 235 24.91 14.06 -15.49
N GLN A 236 25.20 14.74 -14.38
CA GLN A 236 25.46 14.12 -13.08
C GLN A 236 24.23 14.14 -12.15
N GLN A 237 23.11 14.72 -12.60
CA GLN A 237 21.92 15.00 -11.79
C GLN A 237 22.27 15.69 -10.46
N GLN A 238 23.03 16.79 -10.53
CA GLN A 238 23.63 17.42 -9.37
C GLN A 238 23.32 18.92 -9.30
N ILE A 239 23.00 19.41 -8.10
CA ILE A 239 22.89 20.84 -7.79
C ILE A 239 24.08 21.25 -6.91
N THR A 240 24.75 22.35 -7.24
CA THR A 240 25.90 22.88 -6.48
C THR A 240 25.66 24.34 -6.10
N TRP A 241 25.58 24.62 -4.80
CA TRP A 241 25.57 25.98 -4.25
C TRP A 241 26.97 26.37 -3.80
N ASN A 242 27.53 27.42 -4.40
CA ASN A 242 28.80 28.00 -4.01
C ASN A 242 28.58 29.15 -3.00
N ILE A 243 29.23 29.07 -1.85
CA ILE A 243 29.15 30.06 -0.77
C ILE A 243 30.52 30.70 -0.61
N ALA A 244 30.66 31.94 -1.07
CA ALA A 244 31.94 32.65 -1.02
C ALA A 244 32.47 32.83 0.42
N GLU A 245 31.59 33.24 1.33
CA GLU A 245 31.89 33.41 2.76
C GLU A 245 30.73 32.86 3.59
N PHE A 246 31.04 32.07 4.61
CA PHE A 246 30.09 31.50 5.54
C PHE A 246 30.50 31.76 6.99
N PRO A 247 30.02 32.88 7.57
CA PRO A 247 30.42 33.28 8.91
C PRO A 247 29.93 32.34 10.00
N VAL A 248 30.64 32.31 11.13
CA VAL A 248 30.24 31.55 12.32
C VAL A 248 28.83 31.92 12.79
N ASN A 249 28.08 30.93 13.26
CA ASN A 249 26.69 31.01 13.73
C ASN A 249 25.67 31.44 12.67
N LYS A 250 26.05 31.54 11.38
CA LYS A 250 25.09 31.78 10.30
C LYS A 250 24.46 30.48 9.82
N ILE A 251 23.20 30.58 9.44
CA ILE A 251 22.39 29.50 8.86
C ILE A 251 22.07 29.87 7.41
N LYS A 252 22.24 28.92 6.50
CA LYS A 252 21.72 29.00 5.13
C LYS A 252 20.73 27.88 4.87
N THR A 253 19.72 28.18 4.07
CA THR A 253 18.69 27.23 3.64
C THR A 253 18.69 27.15 2.12
N PHE A 254 18.61 25.94 1.60
CA PHE A 254 18.54 25.61 0.18
C PHE A 254 17.29 24.77 -0.07
N THR A 255 16.57 25.05 -1.14
CA THR A 255 15.34 24.34 -1.50
C THR A 255 15.32 24.04 -2.99
N PHE A 256 14.72 22.92 -3.35
CA PHE A 256 14.35 22.58 -4.72
C PHE A 256 13.17 21.61 -4.69
N LYS A 257 12.50 21.44 -5.82
CA LYS A 257 11.41 20.50 -6.04
C LYS A 257 11.77 19.54 -7.15
N ALA A 258 11.21 18.34 -7.09
CA ALA A 258 11.28 17.37 -8.17
C ALA A 258 9.94 16.61 -8.29
N LYS A 259 9.67 16.05 -9.45
CA LYS A 259 8.54 15.15 -9.69
C LYS A 259 8.98 13.70 -9.50
N ALA A 260 8.18 12.88 -8.85
CA ALA A 260 8.33 11.43 -8.90
C ALA A 260 7.97 10.94 -10.31
N GLY A 261 8.93 10.34 -11.01
CA GLY A 261 8.73 9.75 -12.34
C GLY A 261 7.67 8.65 -12.33
N SER A 262 7.19 8.28 -13.52
CA SER A 262 6.21 7.18 -13.70
C SER A 262 6.85 5.79 -13.64
N ASP A 263 8.17 5.72 -13.59
CA ASP A 263 9.01 4.52 -13.63
C ASP A 263 9.42 4.01 -12.24
N PHE A 264 8.89 4.58 -11.15
CA PHE A 264 9.02 3.99 -9.82
C PHE A 264 8.14 2.73 -9.69
N GLU A 265 8.70 1.67 -9.12
CA GLU A 265 7.96 0.49 -8.67
C GLU A 265 7.14 0.79 -7.40
N ASN A 266 6.15 -0.06 -7.10
CA ASN A 266 5.35 0.12 -5.90
C ASN A 266 6.21 0.01 -4.63
N LEU A 267 6.18 1.04 -3.77
CA LEU A 267 6.98 1.14 -2.55
C LEU A 267 8.49 1.24 -2.79
N GLU A 268 8.93 1.55 -4.02
CA GLU A 268 10.32 1.81 -4.31
C GLU A 268 10.84 3.01 -3.51
N LYS A 269 12.07 2.90 -3.00
CA LYS A 269 12.71 3.93 -2.20
C LYS A 269 13.66 4.74 -3.05
N PHE A 270 13.64 6.06 -2.86
CA PHE A 270 14.76 6.90 -3.26
C PHE A 270 15.47 7.50 -2.04
N LYS A 271 16.75 7.81 -2.23
CA LYS A 271 17.60 8.46 -1.24
C LYS A 271 18.21 9.73 -1.85
N ASN A 272 17.79 10.89 -1.36
CA ASN A 272 18.40 12.16 -1.74
C ASN A 272 19.52 12.50 -0.76
N THR A 273 20.72 12.78 -1.28
CA THR A 273 21.92 13.01 -0.49
C THR A 273 22.47 14.40 -0.76
N ALA A 274 22.79 15.14 0.31
CA ALA A 274 23.54 16.39 0.22
C ALA A 274 24.87 16.30 0.98
N GLN A 275 25.90 16.92 0.44
CA GLN A 275 27.23 17.01 0.99
C GLN A 275 27.63 18.47 1.14
N VAL A 276 28.38 18.78 2.19
CA VAL A 276 29.09 20.06 2.32
C VAL A 276 30.58 19.81 2.18
N GLN A 277 31.21 20.56 1.27
CA GLN A 277 32.64 20.52 1.01
C GLN A 277 33.30 21.84 1.41
N TYR A 278 34.48 21.74 2.01
CA TYR A 278 35.35 22.85 2.37
C TYR A 278 36.80 22.43 2.16
N GLU A 279 37.61 23.29 1.56
CA GLU A 279 39.00 23.00 1.16
C GLU A 279 39.15 21.73 0.29
N GLY A 280 38.16 21.46 -0.57
CA GLY A 280 38.13 20.30 -1.46
C GLY A 280 37.86 18.96 -0.75
N GLN A 281 37.52 18.97 0.53
CA GLN A 281 37.18 17.77 1.32
C GLN A 281 35.70 17.78 1.68
N VAL A 282 35.05 16.62 1.64
CA VAL A 282 33.70 16.44 2.19
C VAL A 282 33.79 16.52 3.71
N LYS A 283 33.13 17.51 4.31
CA LYS A 283 33.11 17.71 5.77
C LYS A 283 31.92 17.04 6.43
N ASN A 284 30.78 17.00 5.76
CA ASN A 284 29.59 16.30 6.25
C ASN A 284 28.70 15.87 5.07
N GLU A 285 27.93 14.81 5.28
CA GLU A 285 26.95 14.26 4.35
C GLU A 285 25.66 13.91 5.11
N ILE A 286 24.51 14.30 4.57
CA ILE A 286 23.21 13.87 5.08
C ILE A 286 22.33 13.33 3.95
N SER A 287 21.33 12.56 4.32
CA SER A 287 20.36 12.02 3.37
C SER A 287 18.96 11.91 3.95
N VAL A 288 17.97 11.93 3.06
CA VAL A 288 16.57 11.64 3.39
C VAL A 288 16.05 10.60 2.43
N GLU A 289 15.28 9.65 2.97
CA GLU A 289 14.62 8.58 2.22
C GLU A 289 13.10 8.76 2.22
N ARG A 290 12.49 8.39 1.11
CA ARG A 290 11.03 8.32 0.92
C ARG A 290 10.69 7.09 0.10
N GLU A 291 9.49 6.57 0.32
CA GLU A 291 8.87 5.51 -0.47
C GLU A 291 7.88 6.14 -1.44
N VAL A 292 7.90 5.72 -2.71
CA VAL A 292 6.98 6.17 -3.74
C VAL A 292 5.90 5.11 -3.96
N TYR A 293 4.64 5.52 -3.87
CA TYR A 293 3.48 4.67 -4.13
C TYR A 293 3.13 4.72 -5.62
N GLY A 294 3.22 3.60 -6.30
CA GLY A 294 2.76 3.47 -7.67
C GLY A 294 2.05 2.15 -7.78
N PHE A 295 0.74 2.15 -7.98
CA PHE A 295 -0.02 0.92 -8.17
C PHE A 295 -0.78 0.97 -9.49
N PRO A 296 -0.82 -0.13 -10.26
CA PRO A 296 -1.87 -0.33 -11.25
C PRO A 296 -3.22 -0.45 -10.53
N ASP A 297 -4.25 0.12 -11.12
CA ASP A 297 -5.60 0.14 -10.56
C ASP A 297 -6.54 -0.62 -11.50
N PHE A 298 -7.05 -1.75 -11.02
CA PHE A 298 -7.99 -2.58 -11.79
C PHE A 298 -9.45 -2.33 -11.42
N SER A 299 -9.76 -1.30 -10.63
CA SER A 299 -11.11 -1.03 -10.12
C SER A 299 -12.18 -0.80 -11.20
N GLN A 300 -11.75 -0.42 -12.41
CA GLN A 300 -12.63 -0.25 -13.57
C GLN A 300 -12.78 -1.52 -14.42
N SER A 301 -12.19 -2.63 -14.00
CA SER A 301 -12.34 -3.92 -14.67
C SER A 301 -13.76 -4.46 -14.47
N THR A 302 -14.27 -5.18 -15.47
CA THR A 302 -15.63 -5.70 -15.47
C THR A 302 -15.68 -7.17 -15.86
N ASN A 303 -16.77 -7.82 -15.47
CA ASN A 303 -17.09 -9.19 -15.85
C ASN A 303 -18.58 -9.31 -16.18
N THR A 304 -18.91 -10.18 -17.13
CA THR A 304 -20.29 -10.48 -17.52
C THR A 304 -20.45 -11.97 -17.77
N VAL A 305 -21.67 -12.48 -17.60
CA VAL A 305 -22.05 -13.86 -17.89
C VAL A 305 -23.30 -13.86 -18.77
N ALA A 306 -23.28 -14.66 -19.82
CA ALA A 306 -24.40 -14.83 -20.74
C ALA A 306 -24.61 -16.31 -21.08
N ASP A 307 -25.86 -16.69 -21.34
CA ASP A 307 -26.18 -17.99 -21.92
C ASP A 307 -25.87 -17.97 -23.43
N VAL A 308 -25.13 -18.97 -23.88
CA VAL A 308 -24.75 -19.15 -25.29
C VAL A 308 -25.88 -19.82 -26.07
N ASN A 309 -26.75 -20.59 -25.41
CA ASN A 309 -27.75 -21.43 -26.05
C ASN A 309 -29.12 -20.76 -26.24
N GLY A 310 -29.38 -19.58 -25.65
CA GLY A 310 -30.61 -18.84 -25.89
C GLY A 310 -30.87 -17.69 -24.91
N GLU A 311 -32.14 -17.26 -24.83
CA GLU A 311 -32.56 -16.16 -23.95
C GLU A 311 -32.85 -16.61 -22.50
N SER A 312 -32.95 -17.91 -22.24
CA SER A 312 -33.30 -18.46 -20.93
C SER A 312 -32.40 -19.61 -20.56
N VAL A 313 -31.90 -19.59 -19.32
CA VAL A 313 -30.85 -20.48 -18.85
C VAL A 313 -31.43 -21.74 -18.22
N TRP A 314 -31.01 -22.90 -18.71
CA TRP A 314 -31.46 -24.21 -18.26
C TRP A 314 -30.30 -25.14 -17.89
N ALA A 315 -30.64 -26.24 -17.23
CA ALA A 315 -29.71 -27.33 -17.02
C ALA A 315 -29.17 -27.84 -18.36
N GLY A 316 -27.85 -28.05 -18.44
CA GLY A 316 -27.15 -28.50 -19.64
C GLY A 316 -26.67 -27.40 -20.58
N ASP A 317 -27.13 -26.16 -20.43
CA ASP A 317 -26.74 -25.03 -21.27
C ASP A 317 -25.29 -24.59 -20.99
N VAL A 318 -24.73 -23.81 -21.91
CA VAL A 318 -23.35 -23.30 -21.86
C VAL A 318 -23.38 -21.81 -21.53
N LEU A 319 -22.63 -21.44 -20.49
CA LEU A 319 -22.45 -20.06 -20.06
C LEU A 319 -21.13 -19.54 -20.60
N LYS A 320 -21.14 -18.33 -21.18
CA LYS A 320 -19.94 -17.58 -21.57
C LYS A 320 -19.67 -16.46 -20.58
N TYR A 321 -18.46 -16.46 -20.04
CA TYR A 321 -17.94 -15.39 -19.18
C TYR A 321 -17.06 -14.47 -20.02
N THR A 322 -17.22 -13.15 -19.86
CA THR A 322 -16.40 -12.13 -20.53
C THR A 322 -15.87 -11.15 -19.51
N PHE A 323 -14.56 -10.95 -19.52
CA PHE A 323 -13.81 -10.08 -18.62
C PHE A 323 -13.17 -8.97 -19.44
N VAL A 324 -13.27 -7.73 -18.96
CA VAL A 324 -12.49 -6.60 -19.49
C VAL A 324 -11.64 -6.10 -18.35
N ILE A 325 -10.34 -6.35 -18.43
CA ILE A 325 -9.36 -5.95 -17.41
C ILE A 325 -8.73 -4.64 -17.84
N LYS A 326 -8.86 -3.61 -17.02
CA LYS A 326 -8.39 -2.25 -17.30
C LYS A 326 -7.40 -1.79 -16.24
N ASN A 327 -6.28 -1.21 -16.64
CA ASN A 327 -5.41 -0.49 -15.72
C ASN A 327 -5.72 1.02 -15.75
N SER A 328 -6.43 1.53 -14.74
CA SER A 328 -6.67 2.97 -14.52
C SER A 328 -5.67 3.61 -13.53
N GLY A 329 -4.57 2.92 -13.23
CA GLY A 329 -3.62 3.31 -12.19
C GLY A 329 -2.61 4.35 -12.66
N LEU A 330 -1.54 4.48 -11.86
CA LEU A 330 -0.50 5.50 -12.09
C LEU A 330 0.80 4.93 -12.68
N ARG A 331 0.85 3.63 -12.93
CA ARG A 331 1.96 2.94 -13.61
C ARG A 331 1.49 1.67 -14.33
N PRO A 332 2.29 1.10 -15.23
CA PRO A 332 1.99 -0.19 -15.85
C PRO A 332 1.83 -1.28 -14.80
N GLY A 333 0.88 -2.18 -15.02
CA GLY A 333 0.72 -3.37 -14.21
C GLY A 333 1.56 -4.50 -14.78
N GLU A 334 2.49 -5.04 -14.00
CA GLU A 334 3.34 -6.16 -14.38
C GLU A 334 3.05 -7.43 -13.56
N ASN A 335 3.12 -8.59 -14.21
CA ASN A 335 3.05 -9.92 -13.59
C ASN A 335 1.79 -10.15 -12.73
N PHE A 336 0.63 -9.82 -13.27
CA PHE A 336 -0.67 -10.08 -12.65
C PHE A 336 -1.26 -11.39 -13.13
N SER A 337 -2.24 -11.90 -12.39
CA SER A 337 -3.04 -13.04 -12.82
C SER A 337 -4.52 -12.77 -12.58
N LEU A 338 -5.33 -13.03 -13.60
CA LEU A 338 -6.79 -13.08 -13.50
C LEU A 338 -7.18 -14.51 -13.10
N TYR A 339 -7.77 -14.64 -11.92
CA TYR A 339 -8.27 -15.90 -11.39
C TYR A 339 -9.77 -16.01 -11.63
N CYS A 340 -10.14 -17.08 -12.32
CA CYS A 340 -11.49 -17.41 -12.72
C CYS A 340 -11.95 -18.73 -12.09
N PRO A 341 -12.38 -18.76 -10.81
CA PRO A 341 -12.95 -19.96 -10.22
C PRO A 341 -14.16 -20.44 -11.02
N ILE A 342 -14.19 -21.73 -11.35
CA ILE A 342 -15.30 -22.28 -12.13
C ILE A 342 -16.54 -22.39 -11.22
N PRO A 343 -17.65 -21.72 -11.56
CA PRO A 343 -18.82 -21.68 -10.71
C PRO A 343 -19.36 -23.06 -10.35
N LYS A 344 -19.78 -23.23 -9.09
CA LYS A 344 -20.39 -24.47 -8.61
C LYS A 344 -21.62 -24.84 -9.44
N GLY A 345 -21.73 -26.12 -9.81
CA GLY A 345 -22.81 -26.60 -10.66
C GLY A 345 -22.55 -26.45 -12.15
N THR A 346 -21.36 -25.95 -12.53
CA THR A 346 -20.88 -25.92 -13.92
C THR A 346 -19.56 -26.68 -14.06
N SER A 347 -19.19 -27.02 -15.29
CA SER A 347 -17.89 -27.59 -15.64
C SER A 347 -17.26 -26.76 -16.74
N PHE A 348 -16.00 -26.38 -16.59
CA PHE A 348 -15.24 -25.67 -17.60
C PHE A 348 -15.20 -26.42 -18.94
N LEU A 349 -15.41 -25.71 -20.05
CA LEU A 349 -15.23 -26.24 -21.40
C LEU A 349 -13.80 -25.94 -21.86
N SER A 350 -12.90 -26.91 -21.69
CA SER A 350 -11.50 -26.76 -22.12
C SER A 350 -11.40 -26.45 -23.61
N GLY A 351 -10.58 -25.46 -23.96
CA GLY A 351 -10.41 -24.93 -25.31
C GLY A 351 -11.34 -23.76 -25.65
N SER A 352 -12.23 -23.35 -24.74
CA SER A 352 -13.11 -22.18 -24.89
C SER A 352 -12.47 -20.87 -24.44
N GLU A 353 -11.36 -20.96 -23.73
CA GLU A 353 -10.60 -19.83 -23.21
C GLU A 353 -9.98 -19.01 -24.35
N ASN A 354 -10.19 -17.69 -24.31
CA ASN A 354 -9.61 -16.74 -25.25
C ASN A 354 -9.13 -15.48 -24.51
N PRO A 355 -7.86 -15.05 -24.67
CA PRO A 355 -6.81 -15.73 -25.43
C PRO A 355 -6.47 -17.12 -24.85
N HIS A 356 -6.07 -18.05 -25.69
CA HIS A 356 -5.60 -19.38 -25.23
C HIS A 356 -4.18 -19.30 -24.65
N GLU A 357 -3.36 -18.39 -25.17
CA GLU A 357 -2.02 -18.11 -24.65
C GLU A 357 -2.11 -17.50 -23.25
N GLY A 358 -1.25 -17.98 -22.34
CA GLY A 358 -1.20 -17.52 -20.95
C GLY A 358 -2.32 -18.07 -20.05
N ALA A 359 -3.26 -18.85 -20.58
CA ALA A 359 -4.32 -19.52 -19.82
C ALA A 359 -3.84 -20.86 -19.25
N GLU A 360 -4.10 -21.11 -17.98
CA GLU A 360 -3.76 -22.36 -17.28
C GLU A 360 -4.95 -22.79 -16.40
N TYR A 361 -5.45 -24.01 -16.61
CA TYR A 361 -6.55 -24.55 -15.81
C TYR A 361 -6.02 -25.45 -14.68
N ASP A 362 -6.20 -25.01 -13.45
CA ASP A 362 -5.93 -25.79 -12.25
C ASP A 362 -7.15 -26.68 -11.93
N SER A 363 -7.04 -27.96 -12.27
CA SER A 363 -8.09 -28.95 -12.00
C SER A 363 -8.25 -29.33 -10.53
N GLU A 364 -7.23 -29.13 -9.69
CA GLU A 364 -7.29 -29.46 -8.26
C GLU A 364 -8.12 -28.41 -7.51
N ASN A 365 -7.92 -27.13 -7.84
CA ASN A 365 -8.67 -26.02 -7.25
C ASN A 365 -9.90 -25.60 -8.06
N ASN A 366 -10.07 -26.16 -9.28
CA ASN A 366 -11.16 -25.84 -10.22
C ASN A 366 -11.20 -24.34 -10.57
N VAL A 367 -10.03 -23.80 -10.94
CA VAL A 367 -9.81 -22.38 -11.28
C VAL A 367 -9.09 -22.27 -12.61
N LEU A 368 -9.59 -21.43 -13.51
CA LEU A 368 -8.87 -21.01 -14.72
C LEU A 368 -8.08 -19.74 -14.40
N VAL A 369 -6.79 -19.69 -14.78
CA VAL A 369 -5.91 -18.56 -14.48
C VAL A 369 -5.34 -18.01 -15.78
N TRP A 370 -5.38 -16.70 -15.97
CA TRP A 370 -4.62 -16.01 -17.02
C TRP A 370 -3.49 -15.21 -16.42
N LYS A 371 -2.26 -15.47 -16.87
CA LYS A 371 -1.10 -14.63 -16.57
C LYS A 371 -1.09 -13.42 -17.50
N ILE A 372 -0.97 -12.23 -16.92
CA ILE A 372 -0.91 -10.94 -17.60
C ILE A 372 0.47 -10.35 -17.31
N GLU A 373 1.38 -10.44 -18.28
CA GLU A 373 2.76 -9.98 -18.13
C GLU A 373 2.83 -8.46 -17.93
N ASP A 374 2.11 -7.71 -18.76
CA ASP A 374 2.04 -6.26 -18.74
C ASP A 374 0.61 -5.75 -19.01
N LEU A 375 0.28 -4.57 -18.48
CA LEU A 375 -0.88 -3.78 -18.88
C LEU A 375 -0.57 -2.30 -18.65
N GLU A 376 -0.36 -1.57 -19.75
CA GLU A 376 -0.01 -0.15 -19.71
C GLU A 376 -1.12 0.70 -19.08
N VAL A 377 -0.77 1.90 -18.61
CA VAL A 377 -1.77 2.83 -18.05
C VAL A 377 -2.79 3.21 -19.12
N GLY A 378 -4.06 2.96 -18.82
CA GLY A 378 -5.18 3.20 -19.73
C GLY A 378 -5.44 2.07 -20.72
N GLU A 379 -4.63 1.01 -20.75
CA GLU A 379 -4.84 -0.17 -21.58
C GLU A 379 -5.95 -1.08 -21.00
N GLU A 380 -6.63 -1.79 -21.90
CA GLU A 380 -7.65 -2.79 -21.59
C GLU A 380 -7.36 -4.10 -22.32
N LYS A 381 -7.45 -5.25 -21.63
CA LYS A 381 -7.37 -6.59 -22.22
C LYS A 381 -8.68 -7.35 -21.95
N THR A 382 -9.16 -8.09 -22.95
CA THR A 382 -10.41 -8.87 -22.86
C THR A 382 -10.12 -10.36 -22.77
N PHE A 383 -10.77 -11.05 -21.82
CA PHE A 383 -10.66 -12.50 -21.63
C PHE A 383 -12.04 -13.14 -21.65
N THR A 384 -12.17 -14.36 -22.16
CA THR A 384 -13.44 -15.10 -22.17
C THR A 384 -13.20 -16.58 -21.93
N PHE A 385 -14.13 -17.25 -21.25
CA PHE A 385 -14.21 -18.72 -21.24
C PHE A 385 -15.67 -19.18 -21.16
N GLU A 386 -15.90 -20.46 -21.46
CA GLU A 386 -17.21 -21.08 -21.36
C GLU A 386 -17.25 -22.19 -20.31
N SER A 387 -18.39 -22.33 -19.63
CA SER A 387 -18.67 -23.46 -18.74
C SER A 387 -20.04 -24.04 -19.02
N LYS A 388 -20.17 -25.37 -18.89
CA LYS A 388 -21.42 -26.09 -19.10
C LYS A 388 -22.14 -26.32 -17.78
N ILE A 389 -23.42 -25.97 -17.71
CA ILE A 389 -24.28 -26.21 -16.55
C ILE A 389 -24.53 -27.71 -16.42
N SER A 390 -24.44 -28.23 -15.19
CA SER A 390 -24.76 -29.61 -14.89
C SER A 390 -26.18 -29.96 -15.32
N SER A 391 -26.36 -31.07 -16.04
CA SER A 391 -27.69 -31.59 -16.41
C SER A 391 -28.54 -32.00 -15.21
N SER A 392 -27.94 -32.12 -14.01
CA SER A 392 -28.66 -32.44 -12.77
C SER A 392 -29.35 -31.22 -12.12
N LEU A 393 -29.09 -30.00 -12.60
CA LEU A 393 -29.66 -28.76 -12.06
C LEU A 393 -31.10 -28.50 -12.53
N ILE A 394 -31.88 -29.54 -12.79
CA ILE A 394 -33.28 -29.46 -13.24
C ILE A 394 -34.20 -28.77 -12.23
N LYS A 395 -33.81 -28.61 -10.96
CA LYS A 395 -34.59 -27.84 -9.98
C LYS A 395 -34.27 -26.34 -9.98
N GLY A 396 -33.38 -25.88 -10.86
CA GLY A 396 -32.90 -24.50 -10.90
C GLY A 396 -31.90 -24.18 -9.79
N ALA A 397 -31.08 -23.16 -10.00
CA ALA A 397 -30.13 -22.63 -9.04
C ALA A 397 -29.61 -21.27 -9.50
N LYS A 398 -29.05 -20.49 -8.57
CA LYS A 398 -28.22 -19.33 -8.92
C LYS A 398 -26.79 -19.80 -9.13
N ILE A 399 -26.25 -19.62 -10.34
CA ILE A 399 -24.84 -19.80 -10.64
C ILE A 399 -24.15 -18.47 -10.38
N ALA A 400 -23.08 -18.49 -9.58
CA ALA A 400 -22.28 -17.31 -9.28
C ALA A 400 -20.82 -17.71 -9.07
N SER A 401 -19.90 -16.81 -9.41
CA SER A 401 -18.48 -16.98 -9.11
C SER A 401 -17.84 -15.64 -8.78
N ALA A 402 -16.92 -15.67 -7.82
CA ALA A 402 -16.12 -14.53 -7.39
C ALA A 402 -14.78 -14.58 -8.13
N PHE A 403 -14.65 -13.72 -9.13
CA PHE A 403 -13.43 -13.62 -9.93
C PHE A 403 -12.55 -12.51 -9.36
N TYR A 404 -11.23 -12.65 -9.48
CA TYR A 404 -10.32 -11.68 -8.89
C TYR A 404 -9.02 -11.57 -9.67
N ILE A 405 -8.33 -10.45 -9.50
CA ILE A 405 -7.00 -10.18 -10.03
C ILE A 405 -6.04 -10.12 -8.86
N GLU A 406 -4.92 -10.82 -8.97
CA GLU A 406 -3.88 -10.84 -7.94
C GLU A 406 -2.49 -10.74 -8.60
N GLY A 407 -1.59 -10.00 -7.97
CA GLY A 407 -0.23 -9.73 -8.46
C GLY A 407 0.32 -8.46 -7.85
N ASP A 408 1.64 -8.22 -7.90
CA ASP A 408 2.27 -6.96 -7.46
C ASP A 408 1.92 -6.53 -6.01
N GLY A 409 1.67 -7.52 -5.14
CA GLY A 409 1.23 -7.28 -3.75
C GLY A 409 -0.21 -6.77 -3.61
N GLN A 410 -1.01 -6.84 -4.67
CA GLN A 410 -2.39 -6.40 -4.71
C GLN A 410 -3.36 -7.57 -4.93
N PHE A 411 -4.58 -7.40 -4.41
CA PHE A 411 -5.71 -8.28 -4.61
C PHE A 411 -6.94 -7.42 -4.91
N PHE A 412 -7.62 -7.71 -6.02
CA PHE A 412 -8.81 -6.99 -6.45
C PHE A 412 -9.90 -7.97 -6.86
N GLU A 413 -11.02 -7.96 -6.13
CA GLU A 413 -12.19 -8.77 -6.45
C GLU A 413 -13.06 -8.04 -7.48
N LEU A 414 -13.43 -8.74 -8.56
CA LEU A 414 -14.37 -8.25 -9.55
C LEU A 414 -15.80 -8.37 -9.00
N GLU A 415 -16.70 -7.53 -9.52
CA GLU A 415 -18.13 -7.63 -9.22
C GLU A 415 -18.66 -9.06 -9.42
N LEU A 416 -19.62 -9.49 -8.60
CA LEU A 416 -20.09 -10.87 -8.62
C LEU A 416 -20.90 -11.15 -9.90
N ALA A 417 -20.34 -11.93 -10.84
CA ALA A 417 -21.13 -12.42 -11.97
C ALA A 417 -22.10 -13.49 -11.48
N SER A 418 -23.38 -13.33 -11.81
CA SER A 418 -24.38 -14.34 -11.50
C SER A 418 -25.50 -14.45 -12.51
N ILE A 419 -26.01 -15.66 -12.67
CA ILE A 419 -27.11 -15.99 -13.59
C ILE A 419 -28.00 -17.08 -12.97
N SER A 420 -29.30 -16.99 -13.19
CA SER A 420 -30.29 -17.92 -12.62
C SER A 420 -30.69 -18.99 -13.63
N VAL A 421 -30.45 -20.25 -13.26
CA VAL A 421 -30.93 -21.42 -14.00
C VAL A 421 -32.39 -21.66 -13.62
N ARG A 422 -33.23 -21.79 -14.64
CA ARG A 422 -34.65 -22.12 -14.48
C ARG A 422 -34.83 -23.57 -14.01
N SER A 423 -35.88 -23.77 -13.23
CA SER A 423 -36.34 -25.10 -12.85
C SER A 423 -37.16 -25.71 -13.99
N TYR A 424 -36.94 -26.98 -14.27
CA TYR A 424 -37.84 -27.80 -15.06
C TYR A 424 -39.19 -27.87 -14.36
N VAL A 425 -40.23 -28.05 -15.15
CA VAL A 425 -41.57 -28.29 -14.63
C VAL A 425 -41.66 -29.74 -14.19
N PHE A 426 -42.25 -30.03 -13.03
CA PHE A 426 -42.50 -31.40 -12.58
C PHE A 426 -44.01 -31.66 -12.51
N THR A 427 -44.51 -32.61 -13.30
CA THR A 427 -45.95 -32.88 -13.42
C THR A 427 -46.25 -34.37 -13.33
N THR A 428 -46.96 -34.77 -12.28
CA THR A 428 -47.50 -36.13 -12.12
C THR A 428 -48.92 -36.23 -12.68
N VAL A 429 -49.15 -37.22 -13.54
CA VAL A 429 -50.46 -37.57 -14.11
C VAL A 429 -50.83 -38.97 -13.61
N VAL A 430 -52.01 -39.15 -13.03
CA VAL A 430 -52.48 -40.49 -12.63
C VAL A 430 -53.64 -40.92 -13.51
N CYS A 431 -53.47 -42.01 -14.23
CA CYS A 431 -54.52 -42.66 -15.01
C CYS A 431 -55.18 -43.74 -14.15
N MET A 432 -56.44 -43.56 -13.75
CA MET A 432 -57.15 -44.45 -12.85
C MET A 432 -58.33 -45.13 -13.56
N GLY A 433 -58.46 -46.44 -13.41
CA GLY A 433 -59.44 -47.20 -14.16
C GLY A 433 -59.50 -48.68 -13.83
N ASP A 434 -60.05 -49.44 -14.76
CA ASP A 434 -60.30 -50.87 -14.63
C ASP A 434 -59.19 -51.75 -15.26
N SER A 435 -59.56 -52.89 -15.86
CA SER A 435 -58.62 -53.78 -16.54
C SER A 435 -57.95 -53.12 -17.74
N GLN A 436 -58.57 -52.11 -18.39
CA GLN A 436 -58.01 -51.49 -19.59
C GLN A 436 -56.62 -50.88 -19.35
N ILE A 437 -56.38 -50.34 -18.16
CA ILE A 437 -55.07 -49.80 -17.75
C ILE A 437 -54.02 -50.91 -17.58
N LEU A 438 -54.43 -52.10 -17.16
CA LEU A 438 -53.52 -53.21 -16.89
C LEU A 438 -53.14 -53.98 -18.16
N VAL A 439 -54.06 -54.06 -19.11
CA VAL A 439 -53.90 -54.88 -20.32
C VAL A 439 -53.48 -54.07 -21.54
N SER A 440 -53.52 -52.74 -21.48
CA SER A 440 -53.03 -51.86 -22.54
C SER A 440 -51.98 -50.90 -22.00
N ASN A 441 -50.96 -50.62 -22.81
CA ASN A 441 -49.80 -49.83 -22.40
C ASN A 441 -50.04 -48.30 -22.52
N TRP A 442 -51.29 -47.86 -22.51
CA TRP A 442 -51.63 -46.48 -22.88
C TRP A 442 -51.10 -45.40 -21.91
N PRO A 443 -50.99 -45.59 -20.58
CA PRO A 443 -50.41 -44.57 -19.71
C PRO A 443 -48.92 -44.35 -20.01
N ALA A 444 -48.18 -45.40 -20.37
CA ALA A 444 -46.78 -45.29 -20.76
C ALA A 444 -46.61 -44.61 -22.13
N VAL A 445 -47.54 -44.83 -23.07
CA VAL A 445 -47.56 -44.08 -24.34
C VAL A 445 -47.86 -42.60 -24.09
N LEU A 446 -48.78 -42.28 -23.16
CA LEU A 446 -49.07 -40.91 -22.76
C LEU A 446 -47.86 -40.22 -22.12
N ASP A 447 -47.11 -40.94 -21.26
CA ASP A 447 -45.85 -40.47 -20.67
C ASP A 447 -44.86 -40.04 -21.76
N TYR A 448 -44.61 -40.94 -22.72
CA TYR A 448 -43.72 -40.66 -23.86
C TYR A 448 -44.18 -39.45 -24.69
N LEU A 449 -45.48 -39.30 -24.94
CA LEU A 449 -46.01 -38.16 -25.70
C LEU A 449 -45.80 -36.83 -24.95
N LEU A 450 -46.03 -36.79 -23.63
CA LEU A 450 -45.82 -35.60 -22.81
C LEU A 450 -44.33 -35.23 -22.73
N GLU A 451 -43.47 -36.20 -22.42
CA GLU A 451 -42.00 -36.02 -22.35
C GLU A 451 -41.42 -35.54 -23.69
N SER A 452 -41.86 -36.13 -24.80
CA SER A 452 -41.37 -35.76 -26.14
C SER A 452 -41.84 -34.37 -26.57
N THR A 453 -42.97 -33.90 -26.04
CA THR A 453 -43.55 -32.60 -26.39
C THR A 453 -42.95 -31.47 -25.56
N TYR A 454 -42.62 -31.75 -24.29
CA TYR A 454 -42.14 -30.76 -23.33
C TYR A 454 -40.75 -31.13 -22.78
N PRO A 455 -39.67 -30.93 -23.55
CA PRO A 455 -38.32 -31.39 -23.19
C PRO A 455 -37.70 -30.68 -21.96
N ARG A 456 -38.38 -29.66 -21.42
CA ARG A 456 -37.99 -28.92 -20.19
C ARG A 456 -38.98 -29.15 -19.03
N ALA A 457 -39.85 -30.15 -19.17
CA ALA A 457 -40.70 -30.67 -18.12
C ALA A 457 -40.36 -32.14 -17.88
N GLU A 458 -40.48 -32.59 -16.65
CA GLU A 458 -40.42 -33.98 -16.23
C GLU A 458 -41.84 -34.41 -15.85
N PHE A 459 -42.42 -35.24 -16.69
CA PHE A 459 -43.70 -35.88 -16.47
C PHE A 459 -43.53 -37.22 -15.76
N THR A 460 -44.53 -37.60 -14.99
CA THR A 460 -44.61 -38.95 -14.43
C THR A 460 -46.03 -39.43 -14.57
N VAL A 461 -46.28 -40.30 -15.54
CA VAL A 461 -47.60 -40.89 -15.76
C VAL A 461 -47.72 -42.24 -15.06
N ILE A 462 -48.67 -42.33 -14.13
CA ILE A 462 -48.89 -43.50 -13.29
C ILE A 462 -50.20 -44.19 -13.69
N GLY A 463 -50.10 -45.46 -14.08
CA GLY A 463 -51.27 -46.32 -14.30
C GLY A 463 -51.77 -46.94 -12.98
N SER A 464 -53.02 -46.64 -12.61
CA SER A 464 -53.70 -47.12 -11.42
C SER A 464 -54.93 -47.95 -11.81
N GLY A 465 -54.68 -49.12 -12.39
CA GLY A 465 -55.71 -50.05 -12.88
C GLY A 465 -56.01 -51.18 -11.90
N VAL A 466 -57.26 -51.62 -11.82
CA VAL A 466 -57.63 -52.86 -11.12
C VAL A 466 -58.68 -53.60 -11.94
N ALA A 467 -58.40 -54.86 -12.28
CA ALA A 467 -59.28 -55.65 -13.13
C ALA A 467 -60.70 -55.76 -12.56
N GLN A 468 -61.69 -55.78 -13.46
CA GLN A 468 -63.12 -55.95 -13.17
C GLN A 468 -63.76 -54.87 -12.28
N GLN A 469 -63.06 -53.78 -11.99
CA GLN A 469 -63.61 -52.74 -11.11
C GLN A 469 -64.62 -51.83 -11.79
N MET A 470 -65.61 -51.44 -10.99
CA MET A 470 -66.60 -50.40 -11.26
C MET A 470 -66.19 -49.06 -10.64
N ALA A 471 -66.80 -47.95 -11.08
CA ALA A 471 -66.43 -46.60 -10.65
C ALA A 471 -66.53 -46.41 -9.12
N TYR A 472 -67.61 -46.90 -8.49
CA TYR A 472 -67.80 -46.78 -7.04
C TYR A 472 -66.73 -47.55 -6.22
N GLN A 473 -66.14 -48.60 -6.79
CA GLN A 473 -65.04 -49.33 -6.16
C GLN A 473 -63.74 -48.55 -6.30
N GLY A 474 -63.56 -47.85 -7.43
CA GLY A 474 -62.52 -46.85 -7.63
C GLY A 474 -62.54 -45.78 -6.53
N VAL A 475 -63.71 -45.20 -6.22
CA VAL A 475 -63.87 -44.18 -5.17
C VAL A 475 -63.22 -44.62 -3.85
N ARG A 476 -63.37 -45.90 -3.47
CA ARG A 476 -62.85 -46.46 -2.20
C ARG A 476 -61.33 -46.54 -2.13
N ARG A 477 -60.64 -46.56 -3.28
CA ARG A 477 -59.17 -46.67 -3.35
C ARG A 477 -58.47 -45.40 -3.83
N PHE A 478 -59.21 -44.36 -4.21
CA PHE A 478 -58.63 -43.12 -4.72
C PHE A 478 -57.55 -42.57 -3.79
N ASP A 479 -57.82 -42.52 -2.49
CA ASP A 479 -56.90 -41.91 -1.52
C ASP A 479 -55.58 -42.70 -1.40
N SER A 480 -55.63 -44.03 -1.52
CA SER A 480 -54.46 -44.91 -1.41
C SER A 480 -53.70 -45.11 -2.73
N THR A 481 -54.38 -45.01 -3.89
CA THR A 481 -53.80 -45.35 -5.19
C THR A 481 -53.68 -44.17 -6.16
N VAL A 482 -54.09 -42.97 -5.75
CA VAL A 482 -54.02 -41.73 -6.54
C VAL A 482 -53.51 -40.56 -5.70
N ALA A 483 -54.20 -40.22 -4.61
CA ALA A 483 -53.91 -38.98 -3.86
C ALA A 483 -52.49 -38.92 -3.29
N GLY A 484 -51.94 -40.07 -2.86
CA GLY A 484 -50.59 -40.17 -2.32
C GLY A 484 -49.46 -39.80 -3.30
N TYR A 485 -49.74 -39.77 -4.61
CA TYR A 485 -48.78 -39.34 -5.63
C TYR A 485 -48.75 -37.83 -5.83
N GLY A 486 -49.67 -37.07 -5.23
CA GLY A 486 -49.80 -35.62 -5.43
C GLY A 486 -49.98 -35.21 -6.91
N PRO A 487 -50.86 -35.86 -7.69
CA PRO A 487 -50.97 -35.59 -9.12
C PRO A 487 -51.53 -34.20 -9.42
N GLN A 488 -51.02 -33.57 -10.48
CA GLN A 488 -51.59 -32.33 -11.02
C GLN A 488 -52.75 -32.60 -11.98
N VAL A 489 -52.81 -33.81 -12.58
CA VAL A 489 -53.87 -34.27 -13.49
C VAL A 489 -54.27 -35.71 -13.12
N VAL A 490 -55.57 -36.00 -13.13
CA VAL A 490 -56.09 -37.36 -12.95
C VAL A 490 -57.03 -37.71 -14.10
N VAL A 491 -56.78 -38.82 -14.78
CA VAL A 491 -57.60 -39.32 -15.89
C VAL A 491 -58.40 -40.53 -15.43
N PHE A 492 -59.72 -40.50 -15.58
CA PHE A 492 -60.62 -41.58 -15.15
C PHE A 492 -61.14 -42.39 -16.34
N GLY A 493 -60.99 -43.70 -16.24
CA GLY A 493 -61.43 -44.70 -17.22
C GLY A 493 -62.22 -45.84 -16.58
N TYR A 494 -63.51 -45.61 -16.34
CA TYR A 494 -64.43 -46.60 -15.78
C TYR A 494 -65.72 -46.66 -16.61
N GLY A 495 -66.54 -47.68 -16.36
CA GLY A 495 -67.82 -47.88 -17.01
C GLY A 495 -67.94 -49.24 -17.70
N THR A 496 -66.84 -49.83 -18.16
CA THR A 496 -66.84 -51.15 -18.83
C THR A 496 -67.53 -52.21 -17.98
N ASN A 497 -67.19 -52.28 -16.68
CA ASN A 497 -67.74 -53.25 -15.75
C ASN A 497 -69.09 -52.81 -15.14
N ASP A 498 -69.36 -51.51 -15.12
CA ASP A 498 -70.60 -50.92 -14.61
C ASP A 498 -71.80 -51.22 -15.54
N ILE A 499 -71.56 -51.42 -16.84
CA ILE A 499 -72.62 -51.81 -17.78
C ILE A 499 -73.21 -53.18 -17.37
N GLY A 500 -74.51 -53.19 -17.12
CA GLY A 500 -75.27 -54.38 -16.74
C GLY A 500 -75.36 -54.61 -15.23
N ASN A 501 -74.77 -53.74 -14.40
CA ASN A 501 -74.90 -53.79 -12.94
C ASN A 501 -76.30 -53.32 -12.48
N PRO A 502 -76.88 -53.85 -11.38
CA PRO A 502 -78.24 -53.51 -10.93
C PRO A 502 -78.47 -52.01 -10.65
N GLY A 503 -77.43 -51.25 -10.30
CA GLY A 503 -77.52 -49.79 -10.09
C GLY A 503 -77.59 -48.95 -11.36
N GLY A 504 -77.45 -49.56 -12.54
CA GLY A 504 -77.62 -48.89 -13.83
C GLY A 504 -76.65 -47.72 -14.07
N THR A 505 -77.05 -46.78 -14.92
CA THR A 505 -76.26 -45.59 -15.25
C THR A 505 -76.10 -44.61 -14.07
N ALA A 506 -77.04 -44.62 -13.12
CA ALA A 506 -77.00 -43.75 -11.94
C ALA A 506 -75.83 -44.08 -11.01
N GLU A 507 -75.50 -45.36 -10.84
CA GLU A 507 -74.36 -45.78 -10.02
C GLU A 507 -73.01 -45.38 -10.64
N LEU A 508 -72.86 -45.55 -11.97
CA LEU A 508 -71.69 -45.05 -12.70
C LEU A 508 -71.57 -43.53 -12.56
N TRP A 509 -72.68 -42.81 -12.77
CA TRP A 509 -72.72 -41.35 -12.65
C TRP A 509 -72.26 -40.89 -11.26
N ASN A 510 -72.81 -41.48 -10.19
CA ASN A 510 -72.44 -41.14 -8.82
C ASN A 510 -70.97 -41.46 -8.54
N GLY A 511 -70.49 -42.64 -8.94
CA GLY A 511 -69.10 -43.03 -8.73
C GLY A 511 -68.09 -42.11 -9.44
N ILE A 512 -68.37 -41.72 -10.68
CA ILE A 512 -67.52 -40.78 -11.43
C ILE A 512 -67.60 -39.37 -10.84
N ASN A 513 -68.79 -38.91 -10.43
CA ASN A 513 -68.94 -37.62 -9.76
C ASN A 513 -68.10 -37.55 -8.47
N ASP A 514 -68.12 -38.61 -7.66
CA ASP A 514 -67.31 -38.69 -6.44
C ASP A 514 -65.81 -38.71 -6.73
N LEU A 515 -65.37 -39.42 -7.77
CA LEU A 515 -63.97 -39.42 -8.23
C LEU A 515 -63.52 -38.04 -8.71
N ILE A 516 -64.35 -37.35 -9.50
CA ILE A 516 -64.10 -35.97 -9.93
C ILE A 516 -63.93 -35.05 -8.73
N ASN A 517 -64.85 -35.14 -7.76
CA ASN A 517 -64.81 -34.32 -6.54
C ASN A 517 -63.55 -34.60 -5.72
N LYS A 518 -63.13 -35.87 -5.59
CA LYS A 518 -61.89 -36.24 -4.92
C LYS A 518 -60.65 -35.69 -5.63
N ALA A 519 -60.57 -35.77 -6.96
CA ALA A 519 -59.46 -35.18 -7.72
C ALA A 519 -59.40 -33.66 -7.58
N LYS A 520 -60.53 -32.96 -7.69
CA LYS A 520 -60.59 -31.52 -7.43
C LYS A 520 -60.21 -31.18 -5.99
N GLY A 521 -60.60 -32.01 -5.03
CA GLY A 521 -60.30 -31.84 -3.61
C GLY A 521 -58.80 -31.88 -3.29
N ILE A 522 -58.00 -32.59 -4.07
CA ILE A 522 -56.53 -32.58 -3.98
C ILE A 522 -55.87 -31.53 -4.89
N GLY A 523 -56.67 -30.68 -5.55
CA GLY A 523 -56.20 -29.65 -6.46
C GLY A 523 -55.76 -30.16 -7.84
N ALA A 524 -56.11 -31.39 -8.22
CA ALA A 524 -55.81 -31.97 -9.52
C ALA A 524 -56.86 -31.57 -10.58
N THR A 525 -56.48 -31.61 -11.85
CA THR A 525 -57.41 -31.46 -12.99
C THR A 525 -57.96 -32.83 -13.37
N PRO A 526 -59.26 -33.12 -13.12
CA PRO A 526 -59.87 -34.37 -13.55
C PRO A 526 -60.20 -34.35 -15.05
N ILE A 527 -59.95 -35.47 -15.72
CA ILE A 527 -60.35 -35.76 -17.10
C ILE A 527 -61.05 -37.12 -17.09
N VAL A 528 -62.11 -37.29 -17.86
CA VAL A 528 -62.81 -38.58 -17.98
C VAL A 528 -62.83 -38.97 -19.45
N HIS A 529 -62.48 -40.21 -19.77
CA HIS A 529 -62.69 -40.73 -21.11
C HIS A 529 -63.92 -41.65 -21.16
N SER A 530 -64.52 -41.79 -22.33
CA SER A 530 -65.66 -42.68 -22.55
C SER A 530 -65.27 -44.15 -22.35
N ILE A 531 -66.27 -45.03 -22.25
CA ILE A 531 -66.08 -46.46 -22.45
C ILE A 531 -65.71 -46.67 -23.94
N GLY A 532 -64.65 -47.41 -24.22
CA GLY A 532 -64.23 -47.75 -25.58
C GLY A 532 -65.22 -48.67 -26.30
N TRP A 533 -65.04 -48.89 -27.59
CA TRP A 533 -65.93 -49.78 -28.35
C TRP A 533 -65.89 -51.21 -27.79
N ILE A 534 -67.05 -51.88 -27.72
CA ILE A 534 -67.20 -53.27 -27.25
C ILE A 534 -68.03 -54.04 -28.28
N ASP A 535 -67.60 -55.26 -28.62
CA ASP A 535 -68.38 -56.19 -29.42
C ASP A 535 -69.55 -56.71 -28.59
N THR A 536 -70.70 -56.05 -28.71
CA THR A 536 -71.93 -56.40 -27.95
C THR A 536 -72.60 -57.68 -28.45
N VAL A 537 -72.14 -58.27 -29.56
CA VAL A 537 -72.56 -59.61 -29.99
C VAL A 537 -71.83 -60.66 -29.15
N LYS A 538 -70.52 -60.45 -28.90
CA LYS A 538 -69.74 -61.30 -27.98
C LYS A 538 -70.07 -61.04 -26.51
N HIS A 539 -70.39 -59.80 -26.16
CA HIS A 539 -70.70 -59.36 -24.80
C HIS A 539 -72.11 -58.82 -24.70
N GLU A 540 -73.12 -59.69 -24.74
CA GLU A 540 -74.52 -59.27 -24.76
C GLU A 540 -74.95 -58.44 -23.54
N SER A 541 -74.33 -58.68 -22.39
CA SER A 541 -74.55 -57.88 -21.17
C SER A 541 -74.11 -56.42 -21.31
N LYS A 542 -73.37 -56.07 -22.38
CA LYS A 542 -72.82 -54.74 -22.65
C LYS A 542 -73.61 -53.93 -23.69
N LYS A 543 -74.77 -54.41 -24.15
CA LYS A 543 -75.66 -53.70 -25.11
C LYS A 543 -76.11 -52.29 -24.63
N GLY A 544 -76.01 -52.01 -23.33
CA GLY A 544 -76.29 -50.69 -22.73
C GLY A 544 -75.21 -49.62 -22.91
N ILE A 545 -74.07 -49.91 -23.56
CA ILE A 545 -72.90 -49.01 -23.60
C ILE A 545 -73.21 -47.54 -23.94
N PHE A 546 -74.12 -47.26 -24.87
CA PHE A 546 -74.47 -45.89 -25.26
C PHE A 546 -75.09 -45.08 -24.12
N SER A 547 -75.97 -45.67 -23.30
CA SER A 547 -76.58 -44.95 -22.18
C SER A 547 -75.57 -44.67 -21.07
N TYR A 548 -74.57 -45.54 -20.90
CA TYR A 548 -73.48 -45.33 -19.95
C TYR A 548 -72.47 -44.28 -20.44
N ASN A 549 -72.14 -44.26 -21.74
CA ASN A 549 -71.32 -43.18 -22.33
C ASN A 549 -72.03 -41.83 -22.27
N ASN A 550 -73.36 -41.79 -22.45
CA ASN A 550 -74.14 -40.57 -22.22
C ASN A 550 -74.08 -40.15 -20.75
N ALA A 551 -74.20 -41.07 -19.79
CA ALA A 551 -74.07 -40.76 -18.38
C ALA A 551 -72.68 -40.20 -18.01
N LEU A 552 -71.61 -40.73 -18.61
CA LEU A 552 -70.25 -40.19 -18.48
C LEU A 552 -70.14 -38.78 -19.06
N ARG A 553 -70.73 -38.53 -20.23
CA ARG A 553 -70.78 -37.19 -20.84
C ARG A 553 -71.53 -36.20 -19.95
N ASP A 554 -72.67 -36.62 -19.40
CA ASP A 554 -73.53 -35.78 -18.56
C ASP A 554 -72.87 -35.43 -17.22
N VAL A 555 -72.21 -36.39 -16.55
CA VAL A 555 -71.48 -36.10 -15.30
C VAL A 555 -70.29 -35.18 -15.54
N CYS A 556 -69.62 -35.30 -16.68
CA CYS A 556 -68.53 -34.40 -17.05
C CYS A 556 -69.01 -32.98 -17.27
N ALA A 557 -70.10 -32.82 -18.04
CA ALA A 557 -70.73 -31.53 -18.28
C ALA A 557 -71.23 -30.88 -16.98
N ALA A 558 -71.87 -31.65 -16.10
CA ALA A 558 -72.35 -31.17 -14.79
C ALA A 558 -71.21 -30.67 -13.88
N ASN A 559 -70.01 -31.23 -14.04
CA ASN A 559 -68.83 -30.86 -13.26
C ASN A 559 -67.88 -29.90 -13.98
N GLY A 560 -68.15 -29.53 -15.23
CA GLY A 560 -67.25 -28.70 -16.04
C GLY A 560 -65.87 -29.34 -16.25
N VAL A 561 -65.81 -30.66 -16.43
CA VAL A 561 -64.55 -31.40 -16.65
C VAL A 561 -64.50 -31.96 -18.07
N PRO A 562 -63.31 -32.12 -18.68
CA PRO A 562 -63.19 -32.67 -20.02
C PRO A 562 -63.71 -34.11 -20.13
N TYR A 563 -64.51 -34.34 -21.16
CA TYR A 563 -64.92 -35.66 -21.62
C TYR A 563 -64.18 -36.00 -22.91
N VAL A 564 -63.43 -37.10 -22.90
CA VAL A 564 -62.65 -37.59 -24.05
C VAL A 564 -63.41 -38.75 -24.70
N ASP A 565 -63.93 -38.55 -25.91
CA ASP A 565 -64.64 -39.59 -26.65
C ASP A 565 -63.64 -40.55 -27.32
N ILE A 566 -63.47 -41.74 -26.72
CA ILE A 566 -62.65 -42.81 -27.30
C ILE A 566 -63.52 -43.84 -28.03
N TYR A 567 -64.83 -43.88 -27.77
CA TYR A 567 -65.76 -44.84 -28.39
C TYR A 567 -65.83 -44.63 -29.89
N GLY A 568 -66.10 -43.38 -30.33
CA GLY A 568 -66.26 -43.04 -31.74
C GLY A 568 -65.05 -43.47 -32.57
N PRO A 569 -63.84 -42.97 -32.25
CA PRO A 569 -62.62 -43.36 -32.96
C PRO A 569 -62.31 -44.86 -32.94
N MET A 570 -62.60 -45.56 -31.83
CA MET A 570 -62.44 -47.02 -31.78
C MET A 570 -63.47 -47.77 -32.64
N SER A 571 -64.66 -47.22 -32.81
CA SER A 571 -65.75 -47.84 -33.58
C SER A 571 -65.54 -47.81 -35.08
N ASP A 572 -64.65 -46.93 -35.57
CA ASP A 572 -64.32 -46.79 -37.00
C ASP A 572 -63.53 -47.99 -37.53
N ASP A 573 -62.65 -48.57 -36.70
CA ASP A 573 -61.91 -49.81 -37.02
C ASP A 573 -61.75 -50.70 -35.79
N PRO A 574 -62.83 -51.39 -35.35
CA PRO A 574 -62.78 -52.20 -34.14
C PRO A 574 -61.78 -53.34 -34.20
N GLY A 575 -61.53 -53.90 -35.40
CA GLY A 575 -60.60 -55.01 -35.60
C GLY A 575 -59.14 -54.63 -35.35
N LYS A 576 -58.81 -53.35 -35.53
CA LYS A 576 -57.50 -52.79 -35.18
C LYS A 576 -57.39 -52.47 -33.69
N TYR A 577 -58.40 -51.84 -33.11
CA TYR A 577 -58.30 -51.21 -31.79
C TYR A 577 -58.72 -52.11 -30.63
N VAL A 578 -59.54 -53.14 -30.88
CA VAL A 578 -60.08 -54.03 -29.85
C VAL A 578 -59.62 -55.47 -30.12
N GLY A 579 -59.14 -56.12 -29.08
CA GLY A 579 -58.58 -57.46 -29.15
C GLY A 579 -59.62 -58.53 -29.51
N PRO A 580 -59.17 -59.78 -29.74
CA PRO A 580 -60.05 -60.88 -30.14
C PRO A 580 -61.20 -61.16 -29.16
N ASP A 581 -61.00 -60.83 -27.88
CA ASP A 581 -62.03 -60.95 -26.84
C ASP A 581 -63.19 -59.98 -27.00
N GLY A 582 -63.07 -58.96 -27.87
CA GLY A 582 -64.11 -57.99 -28.18
C GLY A 582 -64.31 -56.91 -27.11
N MET A 583 -63.37 -56.73 -26.17
CA MET A 583 -63.48 -55.74 -25.10
C MET A 583 -62.17 -55.05 -24.75
N HIS A 584 -61.06 -55.78 -24.62
CA HIS A 584 -59.79 -55.19 -24.19
C HIS A 584 -59.02 -54.60 -25.38
N TRP A 585 -58.35 -53.48 -25.16
CA TRP A 585 -57.68 -52.77 -26.25
C TRP A 585 -56.41 -53.45 -26.72
N THR A 586 -56.15 -53.39 -28.04
CA THR A 586 -54.84 -53.73 -28.60
C THR A 586 -53.80 -52.65 -28.26
N ALA A 587 -52.54 -52.85 -28.65
CA ALA A 587 -51.52 -51.80 -28.53
C ALA A 587 -51.89 -50.53 -29.35
N ASP A 588 -52.49 -50.71 -30.52
CA ASP A 588 -53.02 -49.61 -31.35
C ASP A 588 -54.21 -48.92 -30.66
N GLY A 589 -55.09 -49.68 -30.02
CA GLY A 589 -56.21 -49.14 -29.25
C GLY A 589 -55.74 -48.33 -28.05
N GLY A 590 -54.75 -48.83 -27.31
CA GLY A 590 -54.11 -48.09 -26.22
C GLY A 590 -53.44 -46.80 -26.72
N SER A 591 -52.73 -46.86 -27.85
CA SER A 591 -52.08 -45.69 -28.45
C SER A 591 -53.08 -44.61 -28.86
N LEU A 592 -54.24 -45.02 -29.40
CA LEU A 592 -55.35 -44.11 -29.73
C LEU A 592 -55.87 -43.38 -28.48
N VAL A 593 -56.10 -44.11 -27.37
CA VAL A 593 -56.54 -43.50 -26.10
C VAL A 593 -55.50 -42.52 -25.59
N ALA A 594 -54.22 -42.92 -25.56
CA ALA A 594 -53.13 -42.05 -25.13
C ALA A 594 -53.09 -40.74 -25.93
N TYR A 595 -53.24 -40.80 -27.26
CA TYR A 595 -53.24 -39.63 -28.13
C TYR A 595 -54.44 -38.69 -27.88
N LEU A 596 -55.64 -39.25 -27.71
CA LEU A 596 -56.85 -38.46 -27.45
C LEU A 596 -56.80 -37.79 -26.06
N VAL A 597 -56.29 -38.50 -25.06
CA VAL A 597 -56.07 -37.95 -23.71
C VAL A 597 -54.96 -36.89 -23.74
N PHE A 598 -53.84 -37.15 -24.43
CA PHE A 598 -52.75 -36.20 -24.61
C PHE A 598 -53.25 -34.87 -25.21
N ASN A 599 -54.01 -34.92 -26.31
CA ASN A 599 -54.59 -33.73 -26.96
C ASN A 599 -55.51 -32.93 -26.04
N THR A 600 -56.08 -33.58 -25.02
CA THR A 600 -56.88 -32.90 -23.99
C THR A 600 -55.99 -32.26 -22.93
N ILE A 601 -55.00 -33.00 -22.42
CA ILE A 601 -54.07 -32.54 -21.38
C ILE A 601 -53.30 -31.29 -21.82
N VAL A 602 -52.75 -31.27 -23.04
CA VAL A 602 -51.92 -30.15 -23.53
C VAL A 602 -52.65 -28.80 -23.54
N ASN A 603 -53.98 -28.79 -23.62
CA ASN A 603 -54.76 -27.55 -23.54
C ASN A 603 -54.67 -26.89 -22.15
N TYR A 604 -54.39 -27.68 -21.11
CA TYR A 604 -54.23 -27.26 -19.72
C TYR A 604 -52.77 -26.97 -19.34
N LEU A 605 -51.83 -27.14 -20.29
CA LEU A 605 -50.41 -26.88 -20.08
C LEU A 605 -49.98 -25.64 -20.88
N ASP A 606 -49.03 -24.87 -20.36
CA ASP A 606 -48.35 -23.80 -21.09
C ASP A 606 -47.25 -24.35 -22.01
N GLN A 607 -46.48 -23.46 -22.64
CA GLN A 607 -45.41 -23.84 -23.57
C GLN A 607 -44.24 -24.58 -22.91
N GLU A 608 -44.07 -24.44 -21.58
CA GLU A 608 -43.01 -25.10 -20.81
C GLU A 608 -43.52 -26.40 -20.15
N GLY A 609 -44.81 -26.73 -20.30
CA GLY A 609 -45.43 -27.92 -19.71
C GLY A 609 -46.00 -27.70 -18.31
N SER A 610 -46.02 -26.44 -17.81
CA SER A 610 -46.64 -26.09 -16.54
C SER A 610 -48.16 -26.02 -16.68
N ARG A 611 -48.88 -26.43 -15.64
CA ARG A 611 -50.34 -26.31 -15.61
C ARG A 611 -50.76 -24.83 -15.58
N LYS A 612 -51.68 -24.46 -16.47
CA LYS A 612 -52.28 -23.12 -16.59
C LYS A 612 -53.16 -22.74 -15.41
#